data_AF-A0A2N8RW73-F1
#
_entry.id   AF-A0A2N8RW73-F1
#
_cell.length_a   1.000
_cell.length_b   1.000
_cell.length_c   1.000
_cell.angle_alpha   90.00
_cell.angle_beta   90.00
_cell.angle_gamma   90.00
#
_symmetry.space_group_name_H-M   'P 1'
#
loop_
_entity.id
_entity.type
_entity.pdbx_description
1 polymer ?
#
loop_
_entity_poly.entity_id
_entity_poly.type
_entity_poly.pdbx_seq_one_letter_code
_entity_poly.pdbx_strand_id
1 'polypeptide(L)'
;MRDNGTFTLAADGQWTFVASSAFNELNVGQQVQESFEVTSIDGTPATVTVTITGTNDAAVIAGDVAQTAAETNAPLTLNGTLTSTDVDNADNSFTAATIVRDNGTFTLAANGQWTFVASSAFNELNVGQQVQESFEVTSIDGTPATVTVTITG
;
A
#
# COMPACT_ATOMS: atom_id res chain seq x y z
N MET A 1 32.19 -1.61 1.93
CA MET A 1 31.26 -2.72 2.20
C MET A 1 30.08 -2.10 2.93
N ARG A 2 28.84 -2.37 2.50
CA ARG A 2 27.68 -1.98 3.30
C ARG A 2 27.68 -2.93 4.51
N ASP A 3 27.59 -2.39 5.71
CA ASP A 3 27.51 -3.19 6.93
C ASP A 3 26.01 -3.39 7.25
N ASN A 4 25.47 -4.53 6.82
CA ASN A 4 24.06 -4.84 7.03
C ASN A 4 23.76 -5.31 8.46
N GLY A 5 24.78 -5.46 9.31
CA GLY A 5 24.62 -5.82 10.70
C GLY A 5 25.89 -6.34 11.36
N THR A 6 25.87 -6.34 12.69
CA THR A 6 26.99 -6.81 13.50
C THR A 6 26.91 -8.33 13.72
N PHE A 7 27.94 -9.05 13.28
CA PHE A 7 28.11 -10.47 13.54
C PHE A 7 29.08 -10.71 14.70
N THR A 8 28.73 -11.62 15.60
CA THR A 8 29.63 -12.11 16.65
C THR A 8 29.60 -13.63 16.73
N LEU A 9 30.75 -14.25 16.95
CA LEU A 9 30.90 -15.69 17.15
C LEU A 9 31.61 -15.95 18.49
N ALA A 10 31.01 -16.77 19.34
CA ALA A 10 31.58 -17.24 20.59
C ALA A 10 32.45 -18.49 20.37
N ALA A 11 33.34 -18.77 21.32
CA ALA A 11 34.30 -19.88 21.23
C ALA A 11 33.65 -21.27 21.20
N ASP A 12 32.41 -21.39 21.68
CA ASP A 12 31.60 -22.63 21.63
C ASP A 12 30.80 -22.77 20.32
N GLY A 13 30.97 -21.84 19.37
CA GLY A 13 30.30 -21.85 18.07
C GLY A 13 28.95 -21.13 18.05
N GLN A 14 28.46 -20.61 19.19
CA GLN A 14 27.25 -19.79 19.19
C GLN A 14 27.51 -18.45 18.51
N TRP A 15 26.66 -18.08 17.56
CA TRP A 15 26.78 -16.81 16.86
C TRP A 15 25.51 -15.98 16.99
N THR A 16 25.67 -14.67 16.89
CA THR A 16 24.55 -13.72 16.75
C THR A 16 24.81 -12.80 15.59
N PHE A 17 23.74 -12.43 14.89
CA PHE A 17 23.75 -11.35 13.91
C PHE A 17 22.69 -10.33 14.33
N VAL A 18 23.08 -9.08 14.45
CA VAL A 18 22.19 -7.96 14.75
C VAL A 18 22.14 -7.06 13.53
N ALA A 19 21.01 -7.07 12.83
CA ALA A 19 20.76 -6.22 11.67
C ALA A 19 20.98 -4.73 12.00
N SER A 20 21.60 -3.98 11.09
CA SER A 20 21.88 -2.55 11.29
C SER A 20 20.66 -1.65 11.02
N SER A 21 19.61 -2.20 10.40
CA SER A 21 18.34 -1.52 10.14
C SER A 21 17.18 -2.51 10.05
N ALA A 22 15.97 -2.01 9.83
CA ALA A 22 14.78 -2.84 9.61
C ALA A 22 14.66 -3.37 8.16
N PHE A 23 15.41 -2.79 7.21
CA PHE A 23 15.35 -3.15 5.79
C PHE A 23 13.96 -3.00 5.15
N ASN A 24 13.17 -2.01 5.60
CA ASN A 24 11.84 -1.70 5.06
C ASN A 24 11.86 -1.26 3.59
N GLU A 25 13.02 -1.06 2.98
CA GLU A 25 13.14 -0.82 1.55
C GLU A 25 13.08 -2.10 0.71
N LEU A 26 13.17 -3.29 1.34
CA LEU A 26 13.18 -4.57 0.65
C LEU A 26 11.75 -5.10 0.47
N ASN A 27 11.23 -5.05 -0.76
CA ASN A 27 9.94 -5.65 -1.09
C ASN A 27 10.06 -7.20 -1.22
N VAL A 28 8.93 -7.90 -1.36
CA VAL A 28 8.84 -9.34 -1.58
C VAL A 28 9.74 -9.80 -2.72
N GLY A 29 10.59 -10.79 -2.43
CA GLY A 29 11.53 -11.36 -3.38
C GLY A 29 12.85 -10.59 -3.50
N GLN A 30 12.96 -9.42 -2.87
CA GLN A 30 14.25 -8.74 -2.69
C GLN A 30 14.98 -9.32 -1.48
N GLN A 31 16.30 -9.34 -1.55
CA GLN A 31 17.14 -9.84 -0.47
C GLN A 31 18.49 -9.14 -0.43
N VAL A 32 19.06 -9.09 0.77
CA VAL A 32 20.44 -8.70 1.02
C VAL A 32 21.14 -9.85 1.73
N GLN A 33 22.38 -10.13 1.34
CA GLN A 33 23.17 -11.22 1.91
C GLN A 33 24.47 -10.69 2.50
N GLU A 34 24.85 -11.26 3.64
CA GLU A 34 26.15 -11.08 4.29
C GLU A 34 26.81 -12.43 4.48
N SER A 35 28.13 -12.49 4.31
CA SER A 35 28.90 -13.70 4.51
C SER A 35 30.08 -13.43 5.43
N PHE A 36 30.18 -14.23 6.48
CA PHE A 36 31.20 -14.12 7.53
C PHE A 36 32.09 -15.35 7.45
N GLU A 37 33.37 -15.14 7.16
CA GLU A 37 34.38 -16.18 7.29
C GLU A 37 34.69 -16.41 8.77
N VAL A 38 34.63 -17.67 9.18
CA VAL A 38 34.92 -18.10 10.55
C VAL A 38 35.97 -19.20 10.51
N THR A 39 36.71 -19.38 11.59
CA THR A 39 37.78 -20.38 11.64
C THR A 39 37.74 -21.11 12.97
N SER A 40 37.83 -22.44 12.90
CA SER A 40 37.96 -23.31 14.05
C SER A 40 39.34 -23.17 14.71
N ILE A 41 39.48 -23.64 15.96
CA ILE A 41 40.77 -23.66 16.68
C ILE A 41 41.85 -24.42 15.90
N ASP A 42 41.46 -25.44 15.13
CA ASP A 42 42.40 -26.23 14.30
C ASP A 42 42.78 -25.54 12.98
N GLY A 43 42.26 -24.33 12.71
CA GLY A 43 42.52 -23.57 11.49
C GLY A 43 41.58 -23.88 10.33
N THR A 44 40.61 -24.80 10.49
CA THR A 44 39.65 -25.13 9.43
C THR A 44 38.68 -23.95 9.20
N PRO A 45 38.58 -23.40 7.98
CA PRO A 45 37.67 -22.31 7.67
C PRO A 45 36.24 -22.81 7.44
N ALA A 46 35.27 -21.96 7.76
CA ALA A 46 33.87 -22.11 7.38
C ALA A 46 33.26 -20.74 7.06
N THR A 47 32.08 -20.72 6.47
CA THR A 47 31.35 -19.50 6.15
C THR A 47 29.96 -19.54 6.76
N VAL A 48 29.59 -18.47 7.45
CA VAL A 48 28.21 -18.22 7.88
C VAL A 48 27.60 -17.22 6.91
N THR A 49 26.52 -17.60 6.22
CA THR A 49 25.77 -16.69 5.34
C THR A 49 24.47 -16.31 5.99
N VAL A 50 24.25 -15.01 6.17
CA VAL A 50 22.98 -14.43 6.63
C VAL A 50 22.28 -13.87 5.40
N THR A 51 21.01 -14.27 5.21
CA THR A 51 20.13 -13.70 4.18
C THR A 51 19.01 -12.94 4.86
N ILE A 52 18.88 -11.66 4.53
CA ILE A 52 17.78 -10.78 4.94
C ILE A 52 16.82 -10.73 3.74
N THR A 53 15.62 -11.24 3.93
CA THR A 53 14.59 -11.28 2.89
C THR A 53 13.56 -10.20 3.15
N GLY A 54 13.23 -9.44 2.10
CA GLY A 54 12.21 -8.41 2.13
C GLY A 54 10.79 -8.93 2.31
N THR A 55 9.94 -8.06 2.83
CA THR A 55 8.48 -8.23 2.95
C THR A 55 7.81 -7.00 2.38
N ASN A 56 6.54 -7.09 1.97
CA ASN A 56 5.81 -5.90 1.54
C ASN A 56 5.43 -5.04 2.76
N ASP A 57 5.92 -3.83 2.83
CA ASP A 57 5.38 -2.76 3.66
C ASP A 57 4.11 -2.21 2.99
N ALA A 58 3.06 -1.95 3.77
CA ALA A 58 1.80 -1.47 3.20
C ALA A 58 1.91 0.01 2.79
N ALA A 59 1.50 0.33 1.56
CA ALA A 59 1.39 1.70 1.11
C ALA A 59 0.46 2.56 1.99
N VAL A 60 0.76 3.85 2.12
CA VAL A 60 -0.10 4.84 2.76
C VAL A 60 -0.92 5.54 1.67
N ILE A 61 -2.23 5.28 1.65
CA ILE A 61 -3.18 5.89 0.72
C ILE A 61 -3.89 7.08 1.39
N ALA A 62 -3.93 8.22 0.69
CA ALA A 62 -4.56 9.47 1.13
C ALA A 62 -5.23 10.23 -0.04
N GLY A 63 -5.57 11.50 0.15
CA GLY A 63 -6.21 12.35 -0.86
C GLY A 63 -7.74 12.43 -0.70
N ASP A 64 -8.46 12.52 -1.81
CA ASP A 64 -9.92 12.62 -1.83
C ASP A 64 -10.59 11.25 -1.58
N VAL A 65 -10.48 10.75 -0.34
CA VAL A 65 -11.08 9.47 0.09
C VAL A 65 -12.58 9.59 0.38
N ALA A 66 -13.12 10.81 0.44
CA ALA A 66 -14.53 11.06 0.58
C ALA A 66 -14.95 12.33 -0.16
N GLN A 67 -16.14 12.31 -0.76
CA GLN A 67 -16.77 13.48 -1.37
C GLN A 67 -18.26 13.53 -1.07
N THR A 68 -18.80 14.73 -0.99
CA THR A 68 -20.22 14.97 -0.72
C THR A 68 -20.78 16.01 -1.68
N ALA A 69 -21.97 15.75 -2.22
CA ALA A 69 -22.71 16.71 -3.01
C ALA A 69 -24.18 16.77 -2.60
N ALA A 70 -24.81 17.92 -2.87
CA ALA A 70 -26.25 18.02 -2.79
C ALA A 70 -26.89 17.33 -4.01
N GLU A 71 -28.06 16.77 -3.81
CA GLU A 71 -28.87 16.16 -4.85
C GLU A 71 -29.23 17.18 -5.96
N THR A 72 -29.51 16.70 -7.17
CA THR A 72 -29.92 17.56 -8.28
C THR A 72 -30.87 16.86 -9.24
N ASN A 73 -31.61 17.64 -10.03
CA ASN A 73 -32.50 17.14 -11.08
C ASN A 73 -31.79 16.53 -12.31
N ALA A 74 -30.48 16.27 -12.22
CA ALA A 74 -29.68 15.60 -13.25
C ALA A 74 -28.70 14.62 -12.59
N PRO A 75 -28.19 13.62 -13.33
CA PRO A 75 -27.10 12.78 -12.84
C PRO A 75 -25.88 13.62 -12.44
N LEU A 76 -25.35 13.34 -11.25
CA LEU A 76 -24.16 13.97 -10.71
C LEU A 76 -22.90 13.22 -11.14
N THR A 77 -21.82 13.98 -11.35
CA THR A 77 -20.47 13.45 -11.50
C THR A 77 -19.59 14.02 -10.40
N LEU A 78 -19.02 13.15 -9.58
CA LEU A 78 -18.02 13.51 -8.57
C LEU A 78 -16.65 13.02 -9.02
N ASN A 79 -15.62 13.78 -8.68
CA ASN A 79 -14.25 13.42 -9.02
C ASN A 79 -13.36 13.69 -7.82
N GLY A 80 -12.23 13.01 -7.79
CA GLY A 80 -11.18 13.28 -6.82
C GLY A 80 -9.88 12.62 -7.24
N THR A 81 -8.84 12.81 -6.44
CA THR A 81 -7.55 12.17 -6.64
C THR A 81 -7.07 11.53 -5.34
N LEU A 82 -6.73 10.24 -5.41
CA LEU A 82 -6.00 9.53 -4.37
C LEU A 82 -4.50 9.67 -4.57
N THR A 83 -3.76 9.64 -3.47
CA THR A 83 -2.29 9.59 -3.45
C THR A 83 -1.84 8.33 -2.73
N SER A 84 -0.76 7.70 -3.19
CA SER A 84 -0.12 6.57 -2.52
C SER A 84 1.33 6.93 -2.19
N THR A 85 1.83 6.50 -1.04
CA THR A 85 3.26 6.55 -0.70
C THR A 85 3.68 5.24 -0.05
N ASP A 86 4.75 4.64 -0.53
CA ASP A 86 5.24 3.36 -0.05
C ASP A 86 6.78 3.39 0.12
N VAL A 87 7.28 2.73 1.15
CA VAL A 87 8.71 2.73 1.52
C VAL A 87 9.51 1.72 0.71
N ASP A 88 8.91 0.61 0.30
CA ASP A 88 9.55 -0.43 -0.51
C ASP A 88 9.13 -0.41 -1.99
N ASN A 89 8.11 0.40 -2.32
CA ASN A 89 7.58 0.54 -3.67
C ASN A 89 7.67 1.98 -4.16
N ALA A 90 8.65 2.25 -5.03
CA ALA A 90 8.80 3.57 -5.64
C ALA A 90 7.66 3.89 -6.63
N ASP A 91 7.02 2.86 -7.20
CA ASP A 91 5.89 3.01 -8.12
C ASP A 91 4.59 3.21 -7.31
N ASN A 92 4.40 4.45 -6.87
CA ASN A 92 3.28 4.91 -6.06
C ASN A 92 1.97 5.04 -6.87
N SER A 93 1.44 3.90 -7.35
CA SER A 93 0.33 3.81 -8.30
C SER A 93 -0.82 2.95 -7.79
N PHE A 94 -1.94 2.97 -8.52
CA PHE A 94 -3.15 2.20 -8.21
C PHE A 94 -3.46 1.13 -9.24
N THR A 95 -4.15 0.07 -8.79
CA THR A 95 -4.79 -0.86 -9.69
C THR A 95 -6.06 -0.19 -10.24
N ALA A 96 -6.08 0.10 -11.53
CA ALA A 96 -7.23 0.71 -12.18
C ALA A 96 -8.47 -0.18 -12.02
N ALA A 97 -9.60 0.43 -11.69
CA ALA A 97 -10.83 -0.29 -11.36
C ALA A 97 -12.07 0.41 -11.92
N THR A 98 -13.11 -0.37 -12.19
CA THR A 98 -14.46 0.14 -12.45
C THR A 98 -15.44 -0.70 -11.65
N ILE A 99 -16.21 -0.04 -10.77
CA ILE A 99 -17.11 -0.65 -9.81
C ILE A 99 -18.49 -0.07 -10.06
N VAL A 100 -19.42 -0.91 -10.47
CA VAL A 100 -20.82 -0.53 -10.70
C VAL A 100 -21.62 -0.90 -9.47
N ARG A 101 -22.39 0.04 -8.94
CA ARG A 101 -23.39 -0.16 -7.89
C ARG A 101 -24.74 0.43 -8.33
N ASP A 102 -25.73 0.33 -7.45
CA ASP A 102 -27.10 0.76 -7.77
C ASP A 102 -27.17 2.28 -8.00
N ASN A 103 -26.44 3.08 -7.21
CA ASN A 103 -26.51 4.55 -7.29
C ASN A 103 -25.55 5.16 -8.31
N GLY A 104 -24.63 4.38 -8.87
CA GLY A 104 -23.72 4.88 -9.89
C GLY A 104 -22.55 3.96 -10.22
N THR A 105 -21.66 4.46 -11.08
CA THR A 105 -20.43 3.80 -11.50
C THR A 105 -19.23 4.59 -11.02
N PHE A 106 -18.36 3.94 -10.26
CA PHE A 106 -17.07 4.46 -9.83
C PHE A 106 -15.95 3.93 -10.73
N THR A 107 -15.06 4.79 -11.19
CA THR A 107 -13.87 4.44 -11.96
C THR A 107 -12.65 5.05 -11.30
N LEU A 108 -11.60 4.25 -11.07
CA LEU A 108 -10.28 4.68 -10.61
C LEU A 108 -9.26 4.42 -11.72
N ALA A 109 -8.48 5.42 -12.07
CA ALA A 109 -7.32 5.30 -12.95
C ALA A 109 -6.05 5.02 -12.13
N ALA A 110 -5.03 4.46 -12.80
CA ALA A 110 -3.78 4.08 -12.15
C ALA A 110 -3.04 5.27 -11.49
N ASN A 111 -3.24 6.49 -11.99
CA ASN A 111 -2.66 7.71 -11.42
C ASN A 111 -3.42 8.24 -10.20
N GLY A 112 -4.40 7.50 -9.67
CA GLY A 112 -5.18 7.90 -8.50
C GLY A 112 -6.39 8.77 -8.82
N GLN A 113 -6.55 9.24 -10.06
CA GLN A 113 -7.75 10.00 -10.45
C GLN A 113 -8.96 9.07 -10.46
N TRP A 114 -10.03 9.50 -9.80
CA TRP A 114 -11.27 8.76 -9.79
C TRP A 114 -12.47 9.63 -10.17
N THR A 115 -13.49 8.97 -10.69
CA THR A 115 -14.79 9.55 -11.06
C THR A 115 -15.90 8.64 -10.57
N PHE A 116 -16.94 9.22 -9.98
CA PHE A 116 -18.22 8.59 -9.74
C PHE A 116 -19.27 9.26 -10.62
N VAL A 117 -20.00 8.48 -11.42
CA VAL A 117 -21.14 8.94 -12.23
C VAL A 117 -22.41 8.32 -11.69
N ALA A 118 -23.33 9.14 -11.22
CA ALA A 118 -24.64 8.73 -10.75
C ALA A 118 -25.42 7.99 -11.84
N SER A 119 -26.15 6.93 -11.46
CA SER A 119 -26.98 6.14 -12.38
C SER A 119 -28.27 6.89 -12.78
N SER A 120 -28.72 7.83 -11.96
CA SER A 120 -29.89 8.68 -12.20
C SER A 120 -29.69 10.09 -11.61
N ALA A 121 -30.67 10.98 -11.83
CA ALA A 121 -30.82 12.14 -10.95
C ALA A 121 -31.16 11.67 -9.54
N PHE A 122 -30.70 12.42 -8.54
CA PHE A 122 -31.14 12.30 -7.15
C PHE A 122 -31.97 13.55 -6.86
N ASN A 123 -33.28 13.40 -6.74
CA ASN A 123 -34.20 14.50 -6.47
C ASN A 123 -35.36 14.10 -5.55
N GLU A 124 -35.17 12.98 -4.85
CA GLU A 124 -36.12 12.36 -3.94
C GLU A 124 -35.75 12.54 -2.47
N LEU A 125 -34.57 13.09 -2.17
CA LEU A 125 -34.08 13.26 -0.80
C LEU A 125 -34.66 14.52 -0.17
N ASN A 126 -35.21 14.37 1.04
CA ASN A 126 -35.63 15.49 1.86
C ASN A 126 -34.43 16.06 2.63
N VAL A 127 -34.56 17.29 3.09
CA VAL A 127 -33.55 17.96 3.93
C VAL A 127 -33.08 17.05 5.07
N GLY A 128 -31.78 16.75 5.08
CA GLY A 128 -31.14 15.91 6.09
C GLY A 128 -31.16 14.40 5.79
N GLN A 129 -31.70 13.98 4.64
CA GLN A 129 -31.52 12.62 4.12
C GLN A 129 -30.22 12.53 3.31
N GLN A 130 -29.67 11.32 3.22
CA GLN A 130 -28.48 11.07 2.41
C GLN A 130 -28.49 9.66 1.83
N VAL A 131 -27.84 9.53 0.67
CA VAL A 131 -27.42 8.26 0.07
C VAL A 131 -25.90 8.22 0.12
N GLN A 132 -25.34 7.09 0.57
CA GLN A 132 -23.90 6.91 0.69
C GLN A 132 -23.48 5.60 0.04
N GLU A 133 -22.40 5.63 -0.73
CA GLU A 133 -21.77 4.43 -1.29
C GLU A 133 -20.26 4.43 -1.02
N SER A 134 -19.73 3.22 -0.78
CA SER A 134 -18.31 3.00 -0.56
C SER A 134 -17.73 2.04 -1.61
N PHE A 135 -16.54 2.38 -2.09
CA PHE A 135 -15.82 1.70 -3.14
C PHE A 135 -14.45 1.28 -2.62
N GLU A 136 -14.18 -0.02 -2.64
CA GLU A 136 -12.87 -0.57 -2.27
C GLU A 136 -11.93 -0.49 -3.47
N VAL A 137 -10.73 0.02 -3.24
CA VAL A 137 -9.68 0.19 -4.25
C VAL A 137 -8.35 -0.29 -3.67
N THR A 138 -7.38 -0.56 -4.53
CA THR A 138 -6.06 -1.05 -4.11
C THR A 138 -4.94 -0.31 -4.82
N SER A 139 -3.85 -0.02 -4.11
CA SER A 139 -2.57 0.28 -4.74
C SER A 139 -2.01 -0.96 -5.46
N ILE A 140 -0.95 -0.79 -6.25
CA ILE A 140 -0.35 -1.89 -7.03
C ILE A 140 0.32 -2.97 -6.16
N ASP A 141 0.74 -2.63 -4.94
CA ASP A 141 1.30 -3.53 -3.93
C ASP A 141 0.19 -4.35 -3.20
N GLY A 142 -1.07 -4.05 -3.48
CA GLY A 142 -2.23 -4.70 -2.88
C GLY A 142 -2.77 -4.03 -1.61
N THR A 143 -2.22 -2.89 -1.20
CA THR A 143 -2.74 -2.18 -0.02
C THR A 143 -4.16 -1.62 -0.29
N PRO A 144 -5.17 -1.97 0.52
CA PRO A 144 -6.54 -1.56 0.29
C PRO A 144 -6.84 -0.16 0.84
N ALA A 145 -7.76 0.54 0.17
CA ALA A 145 -8.39 1.77 0.65
C ALA A 145 -9.88 1.80 0.29
N THR A 146 -10.61 2.73 0.91
CA THR A 146 -12.04 2.94 0.64
C THR A 146 -12.30 4.39 0.24
N VAL A 147 -12.98 4.59 -0.88
CA VAL A 147 -13.53 5.89 -1.28
C VAL A 147 -15.02 5.93 -0.97
N THR A 148 -15.48 7.00 -0.34
CA THR A 148 -16.89 7.18 0.02
C THR A 148 -17.51 8.36 -0.71
N VAL A 149 -18.62 8.14 -1.40
CA VAL A 149 -19.45 9.18 -2.01
C VAL A 149 -20.72 9.34 -1.20
N THR A 150 -21.09 10.58 -0.90
CA THR A 150 -22.36 10.93 -0.23
C THR A 150 -23.15 11.93 -1.07
N ILE A 151 -24.44 11.67 -1.24
CA ILE A 151 -25.40 12.58 -1.87
C ILE A 151 -26.43 12.97 -0.81
N THR A 152 -26.69 14.26 -0.65
CA THR A 152 -27.51 14.82 0.45
C THR A 152 -28.72 15.57 -0.09
N GLY A 153 -29.85 15.47 0.61
CA GLY A 153 -31.07 16.25 0.38
C GLY A 153 -31.16 17.50 1.26
#